data_AF-A0A5M4AQM1-F1
#
_entry.id   AF-A0A5M4AQM1-F1
#
_cell.length_a   1.000
_cell.length_b   1.000
_cell.length_c   1.000
_cell.angle_alpha   90.00
_cell.angle_beta   90.00
_cell.angle_gamma   90.00
#
_symmetry.space_group_name_H-M   'P 1'
#
loop_
_entity.id
_entity.type
_entity.pdbx_description
1 polymer ?
#
loop_
_entity_poly.entity_id
_entity_poly.type
_entity_poly.pdbx_seq_one_letter_code
_entity_poly.pdbx_strand_id
1 'polypeptide(L)'
;MIDPMILWRIKRLSLQYGEMTNEVGQWLTVIYYGMIAEENKEHAILKKRIKRLGTHQILMEDKSPEQAATFSKGKSANELDKLMLEKGF
;
A
#
# COMPACT_ATOMS: atom_id res chain seq x y z
N MET A 1 2.45 11.16 10.22
CA MET A 1 1.50 12.29 10.17
C MET A 1 0.68 12.20 8.89
N ILE A 2 -0.58 12.60 8.90
CA ILE A 2 -1.42 12.65 7.69
C ILE A 2 -0.98 13.86 6.87
N ASP A 3 -0.47 13.63 5.66
CA ASP A 3 -0.18 14.64 4.65
C ASP A 3 -1.46 15.03 3.86
N PRO A 4 -1.92 16.29 3.95
CA PRO A 4 -3.07 16.80 3.19
C PRO A 4 -2.88 16.76 1.67
N MET A 5 -1.64 16.87 1.18
CA MET A 5 -1.35 16.83 -0.26
C MET A 5 -1.68 15.44 -0.84
N ILE A 6 -1.46 14.37 -0.08
CA ILE A 6 -1.83 13.02 -0.50
C ILE A 6 -3.35 12.86 -0.57
N LEU A 7 -4.09 13.38 0.42
CA LEU A 7 -5.57 13.36 0.38
C LEU A 7 -6.12 14.14 -0.81
N TRP A 8 -5.51 15.30 -1.12
CA TRP A 8 -5.87 16.07 -2.31
C TRP A 8 -5.60 15.29 -3.60
N ARG A 9 -4.46 14.60 -3.70
CA ARG A 9 -4.13 13.73 -4.85
C ARG A 9 -5.12 12.57 -4.98
N ILE A 10 -5.49 11.93 -3.88
CA ILE A 10 -6.50 10.87 -3.85
C ILE A 10 -7.83 11.41 -4.39
N LYS A 11 -8.29 12.56 -3.90
CA LYS A 11 -9.51 13.21 -4.40
C LYS A 11 -9.42 13.47 -5.91
N ARG A 12 -8.31 14.05 -6.37
CA ARG A 12 -8.07 14.35 -7.79
C ARG A 12 -8.06 13.12 -8.69
N LEU A 13 -7.45 12.02 -8.23
CA LEU A 13 -7.41 10.75 -8.94
C LEU A 13 -8.80 10.11 -9.00
N SER A 14 -9.52 10.12 -7.89
CA SER A 14 -10.83 9.46 -7.78
C SER A 14 -11.88 10.08 -8.71
N LEU A 15 -11.79 11.39 -8.98
CA LEU A 15 -12.67 12.07 -9.95
C LEU A 15 -12.58 11.48 -11.37
N GLN A 16 -11.50 10.78 -11.72
CA GLN A 16 -11.35 10.14 -13.03
C GLN A 16 -12.22 8.88 -13.19
N TYR A 17 -12.84 8.40 -12.11
CA TYR A 17 -13.62 7.16 -12.08
C TYR A 17 -15.14 7.38 -12.19
N GLY A 18 -15.61 8.60 -12.46
CA GLY A 18 -17.02 8.88 -12.74
C GLY A 18 -17.94 8.50 -11.58
N GLU A 19 -18.92 7.64 -11.82
CA GLU A 19 -19.88 7.17 -10.81
C GLU A 19 -19.20 6.49 -9.61
N MET A 20 -18.03 5.88 -9.81
CA MET A 20 -17.25 5.22 -8.75
C MET A 20 -16.38 6.17 -7.93
N THR A 21 -16.44 7.49 -8.19
CA THR A 21 -15.57 8.51 -7.55
C THR A 21 -15.52 8.35 -6.02
N ASN A 22 -16.68 8.17 -5.38
CA ASN A 22 -16.76 8.08 -3.93
C ASN A 22 -16.12 6.80 -3.39
N GLU A 23 -16.41 5.66 -4.04
CA GLU A 23 -15.89 4.36 -3.65
C GLU A 23 -14.37 4.28 -3.81
N VAL A 24 -13.85 4.72 -4.97
CA VAL A 24 -12.40 4.75 -5.23
C VAL A 24 -11.70 5.69 -4.25
N GLY A 25 -12.28 6.87 -4.00
CA GLY A 25 -11.74 7.82 -3.03
C GLY A 25 -11.67 7.26 -1.62
N GLN A 26 -12.71 6.54 -1.20
CA GLN A 26 -12.74 5.86 0.08
C GLN A 26 -11.64 4.80 0.19
N TRP A 27 -11.53 3.91 -0.79
CA TRP A 27 -10.54 2.82 -0.74
C TRP A 27 -9.10 3.31 -0.82
N LEU A 28 -8.80 4.28 -1.68
CA LEU A 28 -7.47 4.91 -1.74
C LEU A 28 -7.12 5.59 -0.40
N THR A 29 -8.11 6.21 0.25
CA THR A 29 -7.93 6.79 1.59
C THR A 29 -7.66 5.71 2.62
N VAL A 30 -8.40 4.60 2.62
CA VAL A 30 -8.17 3.46 3.52
C VAL A 30 -6.75 2.91 3.36
N ILE A 31 -6.29 2.72 2.12
CA ILE A 31 -4.91 2.26 1.83
C ILE A 31 -3.90 3.24 2.41
N TYR A 32 -4.09 4.54 2.17
CA TYR A 32 -3.18 5.57 2.67
C TYR A 32 -3.12 5.62 4.20
N TYR A 33 -4.27 5.60 4.88
CA TYR A 33 -4.31 5.57 6.34
C TYR A 33 -3.66 4.29 6.89
N GLY A 34 -3.85 3.15 6.21
CA GLY A 34 -3.14 1.90 6.53
C GLY A 34 -1.63 2.02 6.41
N MET A 35 -1.12 2.75 5.41
CA MET A 35 0.31 3.04 5.27
C MET A 35 0.83 3.92 6.41
N ILE A 36 0.08 4.96 6.80
CA ILE A 36 0.46 5.84 7.92
C ILE A 36 0.45 5.07 9.25
N ALA A 37 -0.54 4.22 9.47
CA ALA A 37 -0.61 3.38 10.66
C ALA A 37 0.62 2.46 10.77
N GLU A 38 1.01 1.83 9.66
CA GLU A 38 2.21 0.98 9.61
C GLU A 38 3.51 1.77 9.81
N GLU A 39 3.59 2.99 9.28
CA GLU A 39 4.74 3.89 9.46
C GLU A 39 4.94 4.25 10.94
N ASN A 40 3.83 4.53 11.65
CA ASN A 40 3.86 4.94 13.05
C ASN A 40 3.95 3.75 14.02
N LYS A 41 3.79 2.51 13.55
CA LYS A 41 3.84 1.33 14.42
C LYS A 41 5.23 1.19 15.05
N GLU A 42 5.23 1.08 16.37
CA GLU A 42 6.43 0.87 17.16
C GLU A 42 7.08 -0.46 16.76
N HIS A 43 8.41 -0.45 16.56
CA HIS A 43 9.21 -1.60 16.09
C HIS A 43 8.87 -2.14 14.68
N ALA A 44 8.04 -1.46 13.88
CA ALA A 44 7.86 -1.85 12.48
C ALA A 44 9.15 -1.62 11.68
N ILE A 45 9.78 -2.71 11.22
CA ILE A 45 11.08 -2.68 10.52
C ILE A 45 10.92 -2.16 9.09
N LEU A 46 9.94 -2.70 8.34
CA LEU A 46 9.70 -2.36 6.93
C LEU A 46 8.79 -1.15 6.74
N LYS A 47 8.14 -0.69 7.81
CA LYS A 47 7.24 0.48 7.80
C LYS A 47 6.20 0.36 6.68
N LYS A 48 5.78 1.48 6.06
CA LYS A 48 4.79 1.46 4.97
C LYS A 48 5.20 0.65 3.73
N ARG A 49 6.47 0.26 3.57
CA ARG A 49 6.95 -0.50 2.39
C ARG A 49 6.28 -1.88 2.31
N ILE A 50 5.86 -2.47 3.43
CA ILE A 50 5.09 -3.72 3.42
C ILE A 50 3.73 -3.57 2.73
N LYS A 51 3.07 -2.43 2.91
CA LYS A 51 1.81 -2.12 2.21
C LYS A 51 2.06 -1.89 0.72
N ARG A 52 3.14 -1.19 0.38
CA ARG A 52 3.56 -1.01 -1.01
C ARG A 52 3.83 -2.34 -1.71
N LEU A 53 4.48 -3.29 -1.05
CA LEU A 53 4.72 -4.62 -1.62
C LEU A 53 3.41 -5.34 -1.97
N GLY A 54 2.43 -5.35 -1.06
CA GLY A 54 1.12 -5.94 -1.34
C GLY A 54 0.40 -5.28 -2.53
N THR A 55 0.40 -3.95 -2.59
CA THR A 55 -0.17 -3.21 -3.73
C THR A 55 0.57 -3.49 -5.03
N HIS A 56 1.91 -3.52 -5.02
CA HIS A 56 2.72 -3.82 -6.19
C HIS A 56 2.44 -5.24 -6.71
N GLN A 57 2.29 -6.21 -5.82
CA GLN A 57 1.96 -7.59 -6.19
C GLN A 57 0.62 -7.71 -6.91
N ILE A 58 -0.40 -6.99 -6.44
CA ILE A 58 -1.72 -7.01 -7.07
C ILE A 58 -1.68 -6.29 -8.43
N LEU A 59 -1.09 -5.09 -8.49
CA LEU A 59 -1.17 -4.23 -9.67
C LEU A 59 -0.13 -4.51 -10.76
N MET A 60 1.05 -5.01 -10.38
CA MET A 60 2.20 -5.18 -11.27
C MET A 60 2.60 -6.64 -11.48
N GLU A 61 2.27 -7.54 -10.55
CA GLU A 61 2.61 -8.98 -10.63
C GLU A 61 1.39 -9.87 -10.88
N ASP A 62 0.21 -9.29 -11.12
CA ASP A 62 -1.06 -10.00 -11.38
C ASP A 62 -1.41 -11.05 -10.31
N LYS A 63 -1.01 -10.79 -9.05
CA LYS A 63 -1.37 -11.67 -7.93
C LYS A 63 -2.79 -11.38 -7.49
N SER A 64 -3.52 -12.45 -7.18
CA SER A 64 -4.80 -12.35 -6.46
C SER A 64 -4.62 -11.69 -5.09
N PRO A 65 -5.66 -11.03 -4.55
CA PRO A 65 -5.65 -10.48 -3.20
C PRO A 65 -5.23 -11.52 -2.14
N GLU A 66 -5.67 -12.77 -2.28
CA GLU A 66 -5.37 -13.87 -1.39
C GLU A 66 -3.88 -14.24 -1.41
N GLN A 67 -3.28 -14.30 -2.61
CA GLN A 67 -1.85 -14.55 -2.77
C GLN A 67 -1.01 -13.41 -2.18
N ALA A 68 -1.34 -12.15 -2.47
CA ALA A 68 -0.62 -11.00 -1.92
C ALA A 68 -0.72 -10.94 -0.38
N ALA A 69 -1.89 -11.23 0.19
CA ALA A 69 -2.10 -11.22 1.64
C ALA A 69 -1.33 -12.33 2.38
N THR A 70 -1.12 -13.47 1.73
CA THR A 70 -0.40 -14.61 2.32
C THR A 70 1.10 -14.60 2.05
N PHE A 71 1.56 -13.88 1.03
CA PHE A 71 2.95 -13.87 0.57
C PHE A 71 4.00 -13.60 1.67
N SER A 72 3.71 -12.64 2.55
CA SER A 72 4.67 -12.21 3.59
C SER A 72 4.68 -13.11 4.83
N LYS A 73 3.76 -14.08 4.94
CA LYS A 73 3.71 -14.99 6.10
C LYS A 73 4.97 -15.86 6.13
N GLY A 74 5.60 -15.95 7.30
CA GLY A 74 6.79 -16.77 7.51
C GLY A 74 8.09 -16.20 6.94
N LYS A 75 8.06 -15.04 6.27
CA LYS A 75 9.27 -14.36 5.77
C LYS A 75 9.82 -13.39 6.80
N SER A 76 11.14 -13.34 6.93
CA SER A 76 11.83 -12.35 7.76
C SER A 76 11.77 -10.95 7.12
N ALA A 77 11.93 -9.93 7.95
CA ALA A 77 12.00 -8.55 7.46
C ALA A 77 13.17 -8.35 6.48
N ASN A 78 14.32 -9.00 6.70
CA ASN A 78 15.49 -8.87 5.83
C ASN A 78 15.24 -9.45 4.43
N GLU A 79 14.61 -10.63 4.35
CA GLU A 79 14.25 -11.23 3.06
C GLU A 79 13.29 -10.34 2.27
N LEU A 80 12.28 -9.80 2.95
CA LEU A 80 11.32 -8.88 2.33
C LEU A 80 11.98 -7.57 1.92
N ASP A 81 12.90 -7.03 2.73
CA ASP A 81 13.64 -5.81 2.41
C ASP A 81 14.45 -5.96 1.12
N LYS A 82 15.21 -7.05 0.99
CA LYS A 82 15.98 -7.36 -0.23
C LYS A 82 15.07 -7.47 -1.46
N LEU A 83 13.94 -8.17 -1.34
CA LEU A 83 12.97 -8.30 -2.41
C LEU A 83 12.38 -6.95 -2.84
N MET A 84 12.09 -6.05 -1.89
CA MET A 84 11.57 -4.72 -2.19
C MET A 84 12.64 -3.87 -2.92
N LEU A 85 13.91 -3.96 -2.48
CA LEU A 85 15.02 -3.28 -3.13
C LEU A 85 15.22 -3.74 -4.59
N GLU A 86 15.11 -5.05 -4.86
CA GLU A 86 15.16 -5.59 -6.22
C GLU A 86 14.01 -5.06 -7.10
N LYS A 87 12.86 -4.73 -6.51
CA LYS A 87 11.70 -4.12 -7.18
C LYS A 87 11.81 -2.59 -7.30
N GLY A 88 12.89 -2.00 -6.79
CA GLY A 88 13.17 -0.57 -6.86
C GLY A 88 12.52 0.27 -5.76
N PHE A 89 12.29 -0.29 -4.56
CA PHE A 89 11.72 0.48 -3.43
C PHE A 89 11.99 0.00 -2.00
#